data_AF-A0A350ATZ2-F1
#
_entry.id   AF-A0A350ATZ2-F1
#
_cell.length_a   1.000
_cell.length_b   1.000
_cell.length_c   1.000
_cell.angle_alpha   90.00
_cell.angle_beta   90.00
_cell.angle_gamma   90.00
#
_symmetry.space_group_name_H-M   'P 1'
#
loop_
_entity.id
_entity.type
_entity.pdbx_description
1 polymer ?
#
loop_
_entity_poly.entity_id
_entity_poly.type
_entity_poly.pdbx_seq_one_letter_code
_entity_poly.pdbx_strand_id
1 'polypeptide(L)'
;MNTKLPHGLFIMGMLSLGLLLTGTTQAAEKTGATAVAKNVENVIDYSKYGRKGAKARKQWLKIPEKAYAPNTKAYCDALWMRVHEENCPDLLLIDKKKIITLELADMEGWRIGESGQSGRSRCCFEGYRRMYPEKLIPEEAPGIVQTLKSGALKWQLAGCHRFLVNSNHVPMTQREAKKAGAFVCEHCIERGPSLTTASMAALKEMPSTPEFISPEGWTPKPFSTEHLPTKQEIDLLIQETLALDYSILETPFEEPMASLEQFMGMRFFFPVGNWLTFYQAYRATGDQRILESLRVSARHYRDLCVEYPDVAALKASDPEGMAFMYSMAVSARLTLQLARKHPDQVSQQELAEAESFLKAIVATLKPVCEGDVGLDSEMGIPKALADDFRRRAFNRALNGIGTLAMTTAALEDLQAIRETTTLNPQIDRYRKCIQEYFKNWKREGCLYTEDDGKTYFYYPYIAGGRTKRVNGLLLGGADDVGHFSHSMQGVMLVHDATPELGADDDFMTAIANSVYHNSYTKNGSIQCPSADKIQPLSRKPFSKNPKNRFYMFEAFRDGVIEGQNSKLNGNNTAEINSEYSYRLKTLHAQFLKALRKDQSLVHLGEVM
;
A
#
# COMPACT_ATOMS: atom_id res chain seq x y z
N MET A 1 -30.29 -36.08 -36.41
CA MET A 1 -31.19 -37.21 -36.73
C MET A 1 -30.92 -38.33 -35.73
N ASN A 2 -31.95 -38.68 -34.93
CA ASN A 2 -32.37 -40.01 -34.44
C ASN A 2 -31.31 -41.11 -34.18
N THR A 3 -31.30 -41.89 -33.09
CA THR A 3 -32.29 -42.13 -32.00
C THR A 3 -31.70 -43.07 -30.92
N LYS A 4 -32.13 -42.85 -29.66
CA LYS A 4 -32.56 -43.83 -28.61
C LYS A 4 -31.58 -44.74 -27.85
N LEU A 5 -31.36 -44.34 -26.59
CA LEU A 5 -31.61 -45.01 -25.27
C LEU A 5 -32.42 -46.35 -25.27
N PRO A 6 -32.24 -47.26 -24.26
CA PRO A 6 -32.92 -47.09 -22.94
C PRO A 6 -32.26 -47.66 -21.65
N HIS A 7 -32.69 -47.03 -20.55
CA HIS A 7 -33.09 -47.52 -19.20
C HIS A 7 -32.10 -48.17 -18.20
N GLY A 8 -32.14 -47.63 -16.97
CA GLY A 8 -31.61 -48.21 -15.74
C GLY A 8 -32.02 -47.39 -14.51
N LEU A 9 -33.17 -47.75 -13.93
CA LEU A 9 -33.86 -47.17 -12.78
C LEU A 9 -33.29 -47.75 -11.46
N PHE A 10 -33.08 -46.95 -10.41
CA PHE A 10 -33.06 -47.47 -9.03
C PHE A 10 -33.63 -46.42 -8.06
N ILE A 11 -34.74 -46.80 -7.41
CA ILE A 11 -35.46 -46.12 -6.32
C ILE A 11 -35.50 -47.10 -5.15
N MET A 12 -35.13 -46.64 -3.94
CA MET A 12 -35.68 -46.97 -2.61
C MET A 12 -34.69 -46.43 -1.55
N GLY A 13 -35.09 -45.88 -0.40
CA GLY A 13 -36.41 -45.79 0.21
C GLY A 13 -36.41 -44.77 1.35
N MET A 14 -37.62 -44.33 1.67
CA MET A 14 -37.98 -43.46 2.78
C MET A 14 -37.74 -44.11 4.14
N LEU A 15 -37.46 -43.29 5.16
CA LEU A 15 -37.97 -43.54 6.50
C LEU A 15 -38.39 -42.22 7.15
N SER A 16 -39.65 -42.22 7.55
CA SER A 16 -40.48 -41.15 8.07
C SER A 16 -40.59 -41.25 9.59
N LEU A 17 -40.55 -40.11 10.27
CA LEU A 17 -41.16 -39.84 11.58
C LEU A 17 -41.24 -38.31 11.66
N GLY A 18 -42.37 -37.61 11.68
CA GLY A 18 -43.68 -37.96 12.20
C GLY A 18 -43.87 -37.29 13.56
N LEU A 19 -44.14 -35.98 13.60
CA LEU A 19 -44.90 -35.39 14.72
C LEU A 19 -45.65 -34.13 14.27
N LEU A 20 -46.96 -34.31 14.14
CA LEU A 20 -48.01 -33.29 14.11
C LEU A 20 -48.24 -32.73 15.51
N LEU A 21 -48.52 -31.42 15.62
CA LEU A 21 -49.50 -30.79 16.53
C LEU A 21 -49.82 -29.40 15.90
N THR A 22 -50.92 -29.26 15.15
CA THR A 22 -52.16 -28.52 15.53
C THR A 22 -51.87 -27.30 16.42
N GLY A 23 -52.13 -26.04 16.07
CA GLY A 23 -53.17 -25.45 15.24
C GLY A 23 -53.88 -24.40 16.10
N THR A 24 -53.97 -23.15 15.64
CA THR A 24 -55.14 -22.25 15.72
C THR A 24 -54.75 -20.80 15.40
N THR A 25 -55.42 -20.27 14.38
CA THR A 25 -55.60 -18.85 14.08
C THR A 25 -56.51 -18.19 15.10
N GLN A 26 -56.17 -16.99 15.58
CA GLN A 26 -57.16 -16.01 15.98
C GLN A 26 -56.61 -14.59 15.85
N ALA A 27 -57.30 -13.78 15.06
CA ALA A 27 -57.17 -12.34 15.01
C ALA A 27 -58.11 -11.73 16.05
N ALA A 28 -57.64 -10.69 16.78
CA ALA A 28 -58.51 -9.67 17.36
C ALA A 28 -57.71 -8.40 17.73
N GLU A 29 -58.25 -7.31 17.21
CA GLU A 29 -58.16 -5.87 17.44
C GLU A 29 -57.45 -5.27 18.68
N LYS A 30 -56.75 -4.16 18.36
CA LYS A 30 -56.61 -2.86 19.06
C LYS A 30 -57.07 -2.77 20.53
N THR A 31 -56.17 -2.25 21.37
CA THR A 31 -56.41 -1.03 22.19
C THR A 31 -55.13 -0.63 22.95
N GLY A 32 -54.94 0.69 23.13
CA GLY A 32 -54.45 1.25 24.39
C GLY A 32 -52.94 1.29 24.63
N ALA A 33 -52.38 2.50 24.57
CA ALA A 33 -51.05 2.84 25.04
C ALA A 33 -50.81 2.42 26.51
N THR A 34 -49.62 1.89 26.78
CA THR A 34 -48.90 2.12 28.05
C THR A 34 -47.43 1.76 27.86
N ALA A 35 -46.58 2.77 28.06
CA ALA A 35 -45.14 2.63 28.07
C ALA A 35 -44.70 1.80 29.29
N VAL A 36 -44.15 0.62 29.06
CA VAL A 36 -43.15 -0.01 29.94
C VAL A 36 -42.19 -0.78 29.05
N ALA A 37 -41.00 -0.21 28.83
CA ALA A 37 -39.88 -0.89 28.22
C ALA A 37 -39.48 -2.08 29.10
N LYS A 38 -39.78 -3.31 28.66
CA LYS A 38 -39.21 -4.53 29.22
C LYS A 38 -38.22 -5.11 28.22
N ASN A 39 -36.98 -5.24 28.69
CA ASN A 39 -35.86 -6.01 28.17
C ASN A 39 -36.28 -7.14 27.23
N VAL A 40 -36.24 -6.86 25.93
CA VAL A 40 -35.87 -7.86 24.94
C VAL A 40 -34.36 -7.70 24.81
N GLU A 41 -33.60 -8.76 25.07
CA GLU A 41 -32.21 -8.85 24.59
C GLU A 41 -32.28 -8.78 23.06
N ASN A 42 -32.35 -7.56 22.53
CA ASN A 42 -32.24 -7.28 21.11
C ASN A 42 -30.81 -7.62 20.74
N VAL A 43 -30.59 -8.86 20.30
CA VAL A 43 -29.37 -9.22 19.59
C VAL A 43 -29.36 -8.37 18.33
N ILE A 44 -28.67 -7.22 18.39
CA ILE A 44 -28.50 -6.35 17.23
C ILE A 44 -27.81 -7.16 16.15
N ASP A 45 -28.52 -7.47 15.07
CA ASP A 45 -27.95 -8.24 13.98
C ASP A 45 -26.99 -7.37 13.15
N TYR A 46 -25.70 -7.58 13.38
CA TYR A 46 -24.64 -6.93 12.62
C TYR A 46 -24.21 -7.72 11.37
N SER A 47 -24.87 -8.84 11.02
CA SER A 47 -24.51 -9.68 9.87
C SER A 47 -24.48 -8.92 8.55
N LYS A 48 -25.34 -7.91 8.40
CA LYS A 48 -25.43 -7.03 7.22
C LYS A 48 -24.13 -6.30 6.89
N TYR A 49 -23.19 -6.16 7.84
CA TYR A 49 -21.89 -5.52 7.63
C TYR A 49 -20.77 -6.50 7.26
N GLY A 50 -21.13 -7.74 6.94
CA GLY A 50 -20.18 -8.82 6.71
C GLY A 50 -19.46 -9.26 8.00
N ARG A 51 -18.67 -10.33 7.90
CA ARG A 51 -18.03 -10.96 9.06
C ARG A 51 -17.13 -10.01 9.86
N LYS A 52 -16.36 -9.16 9.17
CA LYS A 52 -15.42 -8.22 9.82
C LYS A 52 -16.15 -7.06 10.49
N GLY A 53 -17.08 -6.41 9.78
CA GLY A 53 -17.89 -5.32 10.32
C GLY A 53 -18.75 -5.77 11.51
N ALA A 54 -19.31 -6.99 11.45
CA ALA A 54 -20.05 -7.58 12.56
C ALA A 54 -19.16 -7.81 13.78
N LYS A 55 -17.94 -8.34 13.58
CA LYS A 55 -16.98 -8.56 14.67
C LYS A 55 -16.57 -7.23 15.32
N ALA A 56 -16.32 -6.18 14.54
CA ALA A 56 -15.95 -4.87 15.07
C ALA A 56 -17.05 -4.27 15.95
N ARG A 57 -18.29 -4.24 15.47
CA ARG A 57 -19.44 -3.73 16.24
C ARG A 57 -19.73 -4.55 17.51
N LYS A 58 -19.54 -5.88 17.46
CA LYS A 58 -19.62 -6.71 18.68
C LYS A 58 -18.52 -6.41 19.70
N GLN A 59 -17.31 -6.05 19.26
CA GLN A 59 -16.26 -5.63 20.19
C GLN A 59 -16.56 -4.24 20.79
N TRP A 60 -17.17 -3.34 20.02
CA TRP A 60 -17.61 -2.04 20.50
C TRP A 60 -18.54 -2.13 21.71
N LEU A 61 -19.50 -3.06 21.68
CA LEU A 61 -20.42 -3.30 22.79
C LEU A 61 -19.74 -3.72 24.10
N LYS A 62 -18.47 -4.16 24.05
CA LYS A 62 -17.68 -4.50 25.24
C LYS A 62 -16.99 -3.31 25.89
N ILE A 63 -16.82 -2.20 25.17
CA ILE A 63 -16.28 -0.96 25.70
C ILE A 63 -17.33 -0.38 26.66
N PRO A 64 -16.97 0.01 27.90
CA PRO A 64 -17.94 0.60 28.83
C PRO A 64 -18.74 1.72 28.19
N GLU A 65 -20.05 1.74 28.47
CA GLU A 65 -20.90 2.82 28.01
C GLU A 65 -20.46 4.15 28.65
N LYS A 66 -20.36 5.19 27.81
CA LYS A 66 -20.04 6.55 28.23
C LYS A 66 -21.20 7.44 27.83
N ALA A 67 -21.75 8.15 28.82
CA ALA A 67 -22.75 9.17 28.56
C ALA A 67 -22.10 10.40 27.93
N TYR A 68 -22.73 10.91 26.87
CA TYR A 68 -22.35 12.14 26.20
C TYR A 68 -23.51 13.13 26.29
N ALA A 69 -23.20 14.42 26.45
CA ALA A 69 -24.24 15.44 26.44
C ALA A 69 -24.88 15.51 25.04
N PRO A 70 -26.22 15.62 24.90
CA PRO A 70 -26.87 15.64 23.59
C PRO A 70 -26.36 16.74 22.65
N ASN A 71 -26.01 17.89 23.22
CA ASN A 71 -25.46 19.07 22.52
C ASN A 71 -23.94 19.01 22.28
N THR A 72 -23.27 17.88 22.55
CA THR A 72 -21.85 17.71 22.24
C THR A 72 -21.62 17.99 20.75
N LYS A 73 -20.65 18.84 20.42
CA LYS A 73 -20.30 19.13 19.02
C LYS A 73 -19.74 17.89 18.34
N ALA A 74 -20.17 17.67 17.11
CA ALA A 74 -19.72 16.60 16.25
C ALA A 74 -19.37 17.16 14.86
N TYR A 75 -18.19 16.81 14.35
CA TYR A 75 -17.64 17.33 13.09
C TYR A 75 -17.84 16.29 11.99
N CYS A 76 -18.54 16.67 10.93
CA CYS A 76 -18.90 15.78 9.82
C CYS A 76 -17.76 15.62 8.83
N ASP A 77 -17.45 14.38 8.48
CA ASP A 77 -16.70 14.07 7.27
C ASP A 77 -17.47 14.55 6.01
N ALA A 78 -16.73 14.88 4.97
CA ALA A 78 -17.23 15.33 3.67
C ALA A 78 -17.40 14.18 2.67
N LEU A 79 -16.61 13.11 2.80
CA LEU A 79 -16.70 11.92 1.96
C LEU A 79 -17.70 10.92 2.51
N TRP A 80 -17.58 10.57 3.79
CA TRP A 80 -18.41 9.55 4.44
C TRP A 80 -19.40 10.18 5.40
N MET A 81 -20.59 9.60 5.55
CA MET A 81 -21.54 10.01 6.58
C MET A 81 -21.08 9.54 7.98
N ARG A 82 -19.97 10.11 8.46
CA ARG A 82 -19.31 9.85 9.74
C ARG A 82 -19.03 11.16 10.47
N VAL A 83 -19.06 11.13 11.80
CA VAL A 83 -18.73 12.29 12.64
C VAL A 83 -17.58 12.01 13.62
N HIS A 84 -16.91 13.08 14.03
CA HIS A 84 -15.79 13.05 14.98
C HIS A 84 -15.96 14.04 16.14
N GLU A 85 -15.35 13.76 17.29
CA GLU A 85 -15.17 14.75 18.36
C GLU A 85 -14.19 15.85 17.92
N GLU A 86 -14.32 17.03 18.54
CA GLU A 86 -13.48 18.22 18.28
C GLU A 86 -11.98 17.96 18.41
N ASN A 87 -11.58 17.12 19.37
CA ASN A 87 -10.19 16.78 19.68
C ASN A 87 -9.72 15.46 19.02
N CYS A 88 -10.46 14.95 18.03
CA CYS A 88 -10.09 13.72 17.33
C CYS A 88 -8.75 13.93 16.57
N PRO A 89 -7.71 13.12 16.82
CA PRO A 89 -6.41 13.28 16.16
C PRO A 89 -6.45 12.95 14.66
N ASP A 90 -7.50 12.25 14.20
CA ASP A 90 -7.72 11.91 12.79
C ASP A 90 -8.62 12.92 12.06
N LEU A 91 -9.09 13.97 12.74
CA LEU A 91 -9.92 15.03 12.16
C LEU A 91 -9.05 16.02 11.39
N LEU A 92 -9.40 16.22 10.13
CA LEU A 92 -8.68 17.08 9.20
C LEU A 92 -9.39 18.42 9.06
N LEU A 93 -8.66 19.53 8.91
CA LEU A 93 -9.19 20.82 8.47
C LEU A 93 -10.49 21.19 9.19
N ILE A 94 -10.45 21.15 10.53
CA ILE A 94 -11.62 21.27 11.42
C ILE A 94 -12.46 22.52 11.15
N ASP A 95 -11.79 23.61 10.75
CA ASP A 95 -12.35 24.91 10.37
C ASP A 95 -13.23 24.85 9.12
N LYS A 96 -13.03 23.83 8.27
CA LYS A 96 -13.78 23.62 7.02
C LYS A 96 -14.87 22.55 7.13
N LYS A 97 -15.08 21.97 8.31
CA LYS A 97 -16.05 20.89 8.53
C LYS A 97 -17.43 21.42 8.89
N LYS A 98 -18.48 20.74 8.40
CA LYS A 98 -19.84 20.94 8.92
C LYS A 98 -19.89 20.47 10.37
N ILE A 99 -20.52 21.26 11.23
CA ILE A 99 -20.71 20.95 12.66
C ILE A 99 -22.19 20.65 12.90
N ILE A 100 -22.47 19.56 13.59
CA ILE A 100 -23.79 19.19 14.10
C ILE A 100 -23.68 18.80 15.58
N THR A 101 -24.81 18.59 16.27
CA THR A 101 -24.80 17.97 17.59
C THR A 101 -24.69 16.46 17.47
N LEU A 102 -24.12 15.80 18.48
CA LEU A 102 -24.04 14.34 18.54
C LEU A 102 -25.43 13.69 18.50
N GLU A 103 -26.41 14.28 19.18
CA GLU A 103 -27.81 13.81 19.13
C GLU A 103 -28.39 13.87 17.71
N LEU A 104 -28.20 14.99 17.02
CA LEU A 104 -28.66 15.14 15.64
C LEU A 104 -27.94 14.16 14.69
N ALA A 105 -26.63 13.97 14.88
CA ALA A 105 -25.86 12.98 14.14
C ALA A 105 -26.44 11.58 14.33
N ASP A 106 -26.80 11.22 15.56
CA ASP A 106 -27.36 9.91 15.85
C ASP A 106 -28.76 9.75 15.22
N MET A 107 -29.63 10.75 15.41
CA MET A 107 -30.97 10.82 14.82
C MET A 107 -30.96 10.67 13.30
N GLU A 108 -30.03 11.36 12.61
CA GLU A 108 -29.88 11.28 11.15
C GLU A 108 -29.21 9.97 10.68
N GLY A 109 -28.72 9.15 11.61
CA GLY A 109 -28.12 7.85 11.32
C GLY A 109 -26.67 7.91 10.89
N TRP A 110 -25.93 8.96 11.27
CA TRP A 110 -24.49 9.07 11.02
C TRP A 110 -23.73 7.96 11.73
N ARG A 111 -22.56 7.64 11.19
CA ARG A 111 -21.64 6.71 11.82
C ARG A 111 -20.91 7.42 12.96
N ILE A 112 -21.11 6.91 14.18
CA ILE A 112 -20.61 7.45 15.44
C ILE A 112 -19.96 6.29 16.19
N GLY A 113 -18.84 6.55 16.87
CA GLY A 113 -18.33 5.54 17.80
C GLY A 113 -17.80 4.28 17.09
N GLU A 114 -17.22 4.38 15.89
CA GLU A 114 -16.70 3.19 15.22
C GLU A 114 -15.17 3.08 15.31
N SER A 115 -14.71 2.01 15.96
CA SER A 115 -13.35 1.47 15.81
C SER A 115 -13.32 0.37 14.75
N GLY A 116 -12.28 0.28 13.93
CA GLY A 116 -12.00 -0.93 13.12
C GLY A 116 -12.05 -0.79 11.59
N GLN A 117 -12.18 0.42 11.05
CA GLN A 117 -11.96 0.63 9.62
C GLN A 117 -10.46 0.49 9.32
N SER A 118 -10.08 -0.52 8.53
CA SER A 118 -8.78 -0.72 7.85
C SER A 118 -7.62 0.20 8.29
N GLY A 119 -7.19 0.16 9.55
CA GLY A 119 -6.00 0.89 10.02
C GLY A 119 -6.23 2.04 11.01
N ARG A 120 -7.47 2.45 11.32
CA ARG A 120 -7.73 3.46 12.36
C ARG A 120 -8.10 2.79 13.69
N SER A 121 -7.23 2.96 14.68
CA SER A 121 -7.29 2.31 16.00
C SER A 121 -7.97 3.16 17.07
N ARG A 122 -8.27 4.43 16.79
CA ARG A 122 -8.87 5.37 17.75
C ARG A 122 -10.24 5.79 17.24
N CYS A 123 -11.26 5.56 18.05
CA CYS A 123 -12.56 6.20 17.85
C CYS A 123 -12.69 7.32 18.86
N CYS A 124 -13.02 8.52 18.40
CA CYS A 124 -13.19 9.68 19.26
C CYS A 124 -14.40 9.53 20.19
N PHE A 125 -15.57 9.09 19.71
CA PHE A 125 -16.77 8.84 20.54
C PHE A 125 -16.76 7.48 21.27
N GLU A 126 -15.66 7.10 21.91
CA GLU A 126 -15.51 5.81 22.59
C GLU A 126 -16.56 5.60 23.70
N GLY A 127 -17.28 4.47 23.63
CA GLY A 127 -18.32 4.13 24.60
C GLY A 127 -19.71 4.69 24.31
N TYR A 128 -19.90 5.55 23.29
CA TYR A 128 -21.23 6.04 22.92
C TYR A 128 -22.17 4.89 22.54
N ARG A 129 -23.42 4.95 23.02
CA ARG A 129 -24.51 4.02 22.68
C ARG A 129 -25.55 4.74 21.85
N ARG A 130 -25.73 4.23 20.63
CA ARG A 130 -26.67 4.80 19.68
C ARG A 130 -28.11 4.56 20.10
N MET A 131 -28.92 5.60 20.00
CA MET A 131 -30.37 5.56 20.23
C MET A 131 -31.14 5.28 18.93
N TYR A 132 -30.54 5.60 17.78
CA TYR A 132 -31.16 5.51 16.46
C TYR A 132 -30.37 4.57 15.53
N PRO A 133 -31.02 3.96 14.52
CA PRO A 133 -30.34 3.04 13.59
C PRO A 133 -29.30 3.73 12.71
N GLU A 134 -28.29 3.00 12.22
CA GLU A 134 -27.33 3.52 11.20
C GLU A 134 -28.06 3.70 9.87
N LYS A 135 -27.78 4.81 9.18
CA LYS A 135 -28.33 5.04 7.84
C LYS A 135 -27.76 4.04 6.86
N LEU A 136 -28.64 3.37 6.11
CA LEU A 136 -28.25 2.47 5.04
C LEU A 136 -27.93 3.25 3.77
N ILE A 137 -27.15 2.63 2.87
CA ILE A 137 -26.91 3.18 1.52
C ILE A 137 -28.27 3.19 0.79
N PRO A 138 -28.82 4.37 0.44
CA PRO A 138 -30.08 4.44 -0.29
C PRO A 138 -29.91 3.89 -1.71
N GLU A 139 -31.01 3.43 -2.32
CA GLU A 139 -30.97 2.93 -3.71
C GLU A 139 -30.57 4.00 -4.72
N GLU A 140 -30.88 5.27 -4.42
CA GLU A 140 -30.48 6.43 -5.23
C GLU A 140 -29.04 6.88 -4.96
N ALA A 141 -28.30 6.20 -4.08
CA ALA A 141 -26.91 6.57 -3.81
C ALA A 141 -26.12 6.52 -5.11
N PRO A 142 -25.44 7.62 -5.49
CA PRO A 142 -24.57 7.60 -6.64
C PRO A 142 -23.31 6.79 -6.33
N GLY A 143 -22.83 6.07 -7.33
CA GLY A 143 -21.58 5.32 -7.24
C GLY A 143 -21.04 5.04 -8.62
N ILE A 144 -20.03 4.19 -8.67
CA ILE A 144 -19.29 3.86 -9.88
C ILE A 144 -19.37 2.35 -10.12
N VAL A 145 -19.68 1.95 -11.34
CA VAL A 145 -19.66 0.54 -11.74
C VAL A 145 -18.29 0.19 -12.34
N GLN A 146 -17.70 -0.86 -11.78
CA GLN A 146 -16.48 -1.49 -12.26
C GLN A 146 -16.82 -2.83 -12.93
N THR A 147 -16.33 -3.04 -14.15
CA THR A 147 -16.34 -4.36 -14.78
C THR A 147 -15.12 -5.14 -14.31
N LEU A 148 -15.33 -6.27 -13.64
CA LEU A 148 -14.25 -7.16 -13.19
C LEU A 148 -13.71 -7.98 -14.36
N LYS A 149 -12.50 -8.54 -14.20
CA LYS A 149 -11.91 -9.46 -15.21
C LYS A 149 -12.82 -10.66 -15.55
N SER A 150 -13.68 -11.08 -14.63
CA SER A 150 -14.68 -12.13 -14.85
C SER A 150 -15.90 -11.68 -15.66
N GLY A 151 -15.97 -10.40 -16.06
CA GLY A 151 -17.16 -9.77 -16.65
C GLY A 151 -18.23 -9.36 -15.64
N ALA A 152 -18.11 -9.79 -14.37
CA ALA A 152 -19.07 -9.42 -13.33
C ALA A 152 -19.00 -7.91 -13.04
N LEU A 153 -20.17 -7.29 -12.87
CA LEU A 153 -20.28 -5.89 -12.50
C LEU A 153 -20.23 -5.73 -10.99
N LYS A 154 -19.42 -4.77 -10.53
CA LYS A 154 -19.29 -4.42 -9.13
C LYS A 154 -19.57 -2.94 -8.96
N TRP A 155 -20.55 -2.62 -8.13
CA TRP A 155 -20.86 -1.23 -7.77
C TRP A 155 -20.08 -0.81 -6.53
N GLN A 156 -19.45 0.36 -6.62
CA GLN A 156 -18.57 0.93 -5.61
C GLN A 156 -19.09 2.33 -5.25
N LEU A 157 -19.13 2.65 -3.96
CA LEU A 157 -19.22 4.04 -3.53
C LEU A 157 -17.95 4.78 -3.97
N ALA A 158 -18.12 6.00 -4.45
CA ALA A 158 -17.01 6.90 -4.70
C ALA A 158 -16.20 7.06 -3.40
N GLY A 159 -14.86 6.95 -3.47
CA GLY A 159 -13.97 6.98 -2.30
C GLY A 159 -13.58 5.62 -1.71
N CYS A 160 -14.07 4.50 -2.25
CA CYS A 160 -13.66 3.17 -1.82
C CYS A 160 -12.14 2.97 -1.97
N HIS A 161 -11.41 2.77 -0.86
CA HIS A 161 -9.94 2.55 -0.86
C HIS A 161 -9.45 1.30 -1.60
N ARG A 162 -10.36 0.47 -2.12
CA ARG A 162 -10.04 -0.74 -2.91
C ARG A 162 -10.35 -0.58 -4.39
N PHE A 163 -10.68 0.63 -4.81
CA PHE A 163 -11.08 0.93 -6.16
C PHE A 163 -10.55 2.31 -6.54
N LEU A 164 -9.72 2.34 -7.59
CA LEU A 164 -9.27 3.58 -8.19
C LEU A 164 -10.25 3.94 -9.30
N VAL A 165 -10.88 5.10 -9.19
CA VAL A 165 -11.78 5.61 -10.23
C VAL A 165 -10.93 6.12 -11.40
N ASN A 166 -11.41 5.95 -12.63
CA ASN A 166 -10.80 6.46 -13.84
C ASN A 166 -11.90 7.06 -14.73
N SER A 167 -11.49 7.79 -15.76
CA SER A 167 -12.37 8.50 -16.69
C SER A 167 -13.28 7.59 -17.53
N ASN A 168 -12.96 6.30 -17.64
CA ASN A 168 -13.73 5.31 -18.41
C ASN A 168 -14.83 4.62 -17.58
N HIS A 169 -14.84 4.81 -16.26
CA HIS A 169 -15.87 4.21 -15.43
C HIS A 169 -17.22 4.92 -15.58
N VAL A 170 -18.31 4.17 -15.39
CA VAL A 170 -19.67 4.68 -15.58
C VAL A 170 -20.30 4.97 -14.21
N PRO A 171 -20.71 6.22 -13.96
CA PRO A 171 -21.53 6.56 -12.81
C PRO A 171 -22.92 5.93 -12.92
N MET A 172 -23.39 5.29 -11.85
CA MET A 172 -24.75 4.75 -11.75
C MET A 172 -25.24 4.85 -10.31
N THR A 173 -26.54 5.04 -10.14
CA THR A 173 -27.20 4.81 -8.85
C THR A 173 -27.08 3.33 -8.44
N GLN A 174 -27.21 3.04 -7.15
CA GLN A 174 -27.23 1.66 -6.68
C GLN A 174 -28.40 0.87 -7.32
N ARG A 175 -29.56 1.49 -7.55
CA ARG A 175 -30.71 0.86 -8.21
C ARG A 175 -30.37 0.44 -9.63
N GLU A 176 -29.85 1.35 -10.44
CA GLU A 176 -29.46 1.08 -11.83
C GLU A 176 -28.42 -0.02 -11.91
N ALA A 177 -27.41 0.04 -11.03
CA ALA A 177 -26.36 -0.97 -10.98
C ALA A 177 -26.92 -2.35 -10.59
N LYS A 178 -27.79 -2.45 -9.59
CA LYS A 178 -28.48 -3.69 -9.22
C LYS A 178 -29.30 -4.24 -10.39
N LYS A 179 -30.02 -3.38 -11.11
CA LYS A 179 -30.77 -3.76 -12.32
C LYS A 179 -29.86 -4.30 -13.42
N ALA A 180 -28.65 -3.77 -13.54
CA ALA A 180 -27.61 -4.28 -14.44
C ALA A 180 -26.92 -5.57 -13.92
N GLY A 181 -27.36 -6.12 -12.78
CA GLY A 181 -26.77 -7.32 -12.18
C GLY A 181 -25.49 -7.06 -11.37
N ALA A 182 -25.18 -5.79 -11.06
CA ALA A 182 -24.02 -5.46 -10.25
C ALA A 182 -24.25 -5.79 -8.77
N PHE A 183 -23.23 -6.34 -8.10
CA PHE A 183 -23.23 -6.52 -6.66
C PHE A 183 -22.53 -5.34 -5.96
N VAL A 184 -22.94 -5.06 -4.72
CA VAL A 184 -22.33 -4.00 -3.90
C VAL A 184 -21.09 -4.54 -3.19
N CYS A 185 -20.00 -3.78 -3.20
CA CYS A 185 -18.80 -4.15 -2.45
C CYS A 185 -19.07 -4.23 -0.94
N GLU A 186 -18.63 -5.29 -0.27
CA GLU A 186 -18.71 -5.41 1.21
C GLU A 186 -18.09 -4.20 1.92
N HIS A 187 -16.94 -3.69 1.44
CA HIS A 187 -16.31 -2.47 1.97
C HIS A 187 -17.18 -1.22 1.86
N CYS A 188 -17.99 -1.12 0.80
CA CYS A 188 -18.90 0.00 0.62
C CYS A 188 -20.06 -0.12 1.61
N ILE A 189 -20.63 -1.32 1.77
CA ILE A 189 -21.66 -1.60 2.78
C ILE A 189 -21.15 -1.28 4.19
N GLU A 190 -19.92 -1.71 4.51
CA GLU A 190 -19.27 -1.41 5.79
C GLU A 190 -19.06 0.09 5.99
N ARG A 191 -18.79 0.85 4.92
CA ARG A 191 -18.54 2.29 4.97
C ARG A 191 -19.79 3.17 5.09
N GLY A 192 -20.96 2.64 4.77
CA GLY A 192 -22.20 3.42 4.76
C GLY A 192 -22.23 4.46 3.63
N PRO A 193 -23.22 5.37 3.63
CA PRO A 193 -23.42 6.33 2.54
C PRO A 193 -22.22 7.27 2.31
N SER A 194 -21.94 7.54 1.04
CA SER A 194 -21.10 8.69 0.63
C SER A 194 -21.94 9.96 0.61
N LEU A 195 -21.34 11.08 0.97
CA LEU A 195 -21.98 12.41 0.92
C LEU A 195 -21.69 13.19 -0.36
N THR A 196 -20.81 12.66 -1.21
CA THR A 196 -20.42 13.28 -2.47
C THR A 196 -20.21 12.23 -3.58
N THR A 197 -19.94 12.71 -4.79
CA THR A 197 -19.66 11.92 -6.00
C THR A 197 -18.30 12.24 -6.57
N ALA A 198 -17.68 11.25 -7.22
CA ALA A 198 -16.48 11.49 -8.00
C ALA A 198 -16.80 12.48 -9.13
N SER A 199 -15.93 13.48 -9.32
CA SER A 199 -16.09 14.44 -10.41
C SER A 199 -15.51 13.85 -11.70
N MET A 200 -16.41 13.39 -12.59
CA MET A 200 -16.00 12.83 -13.87
C MET A 200 -15.39 13.86 -14.82
N ALA A 201 -15.73 15.15 -14.63
CA ALA A 201 -15.11 16.24 -15.37
C ALA A 201 -13.65 16.42 -14.94
N ALA A 202 -13.39 16.57 -13.64
CA ALA A 202 -12.03 16.69 -13.11
C ALA A 202 -11.18 15.43 -13.41
N LEU A 203 -11.78 14.23 -13.38
CA LEU A 203 -11.10 12.99 -13.78
C LEU A 203 -10.64 12.98 -15.25
N LYS A 204 -11.35 13.68 -16.14
CA LYS A 204 -10.96 13.81 -17.55
C LYS A 204 -9.86 14.86 -17.76
N GLU A 205 -9.75 15.81 -16.84
CA GLU A 205 -8.70 16.83 -16.82
C GLU A 205 -7.41 16.32 -16.17
N MET A 206 -7.47 15.22 -15.41
CA MET A 206 -6.28 14.56 -14.90
C MET A 206 -5.36 14.12 -16.04
N PRO A 207 -4.02 14.16 -15.84
CA PRO A 207 -3.06 13.71 -16.84
C PRO A 207 -3.37 12.28 -17.31
N SER A 208 -3.48 12.11 -18.63
CA SER A 208 -3.67 10.79 -19.25
C SER A 208 -2.35 10.21 -19.73
N THR A 209 -2.31 8.88 -19.79
CA THR A 209 -1.13 8.16 -20.27
C THR A 209 -1.32 7.78 -21.73
N PRO A 210 -0.23 7.72 -22.52
CA PRO A 210 -0.31 7.19 -23.87
C PRO A 210 -0.77 5.73 -23.87
N GLU A 211 -1.42 5.30 -24.94
CA GLU A 211 -1.70 3.88 -25.16
C GLU A 211 -0.45 3.19 -25.73
N PHE A 212 -0.15 1.98 -25.24
CA PHE A 212 0.87 1.13 -25.85
C PHE A 212 0.24 0.23 -26.91
N ILE A 213 0.71 0.37 -28.15
CA ILE A 213 0.32 -0.49 -29.26
C ILE A 213 1.55 -1.32 -29.64
N SER A 214 1.47 -2.63 -29.39
CA SER A 214 2.53 -3.57 -29.76
C SER A 214 2.73 -3.60 -31.27
N PRO A 215 3.98 -3.64 -31.78
CA PRO A 215 4.23 -3.81 -33.21
C PRO A 215 3.62 -5.11 -33.76
N GLU A 216 3.20 -5.09 -35.02
CA GLU A 216 2.62 -6.27 -35.67
C GLU A 216 3.62 -7.44 -35.66
N GLY A 217 3.16 -8.61 -35.23
CA GLY A 217 3.98 -9.83 -35.14
C GLY A 217 5.03 -9.82 -34.03
N TRP A 218 5.14 -8.77 -33.23
CA TRP A 218 6.07 -8.74 -32.10
C TRP A 218 5.59 -9.65 -30.97
N THR A 219 6.52 -10.43 -30.42
CA THR A 219 6.32 -11.23 -29.22
C THR A 219 7.46 -10.92 -28.26
N PRO A 220 7.18 -10.46 -27.03
CA PRO A 220 8.23 -10.10 -26.09
C PRO A 220 9.09 -11.33 -25.76
N LYS A 221 10.40 -11.12 -25.61
CA LYS A 221 11.38 -12.16 -25.27
C LYS A 221 11.96 -11.94 -23.87
N PRO A 222 12.36 -13.00 -23.16
CA PRO A 222 13.03 -12.84 -21.88
C PRO A 222 14.31 -12.03 -22.03
N PHE A 223 14.57 -11.13 -21.09
CA PHE A 223 15.87 -10.46 -21.01
C PHE A 223 16.90 -11.37 -20.36
N SER A 224 18.14 -11.33 -20.86
CA SER A 224 19.28 -12.05 -20.28
C SER A 224 19.74 -11.37 -19.00
N THR A 225 20.41 -12.08 -18.10
CA THR A 225 21.17 -11.48 -16.99
C THR A 225 22.59 -11.09 -17.39
N GLU A 226 23.08 -11.69 -18.48
CA GLU A 226 24.49 -11.60 -18.91
C GLU A 226 24.72 -10.56 -20.02
N HIS A 227 23.66 -10.19 -20.74
CA HIS A 227 23.77 -9.31 -21.90
C HIS A 227 22.62 -8.30 -21.90
N LEU A 228 22.92 -7.09 -22.36
CA LEU A 228 21.92 -6.05 -22.55
C LEU A 228 20.95 -6.43 -23.67
N PRO A 229 19.65 -6.10 -23.55
CA PRO A 229 18.71 -6.25 -24.66
C PRO A 229 19.10 -5.35 -25.85
N THR A 230 18.53 -5.62 -27.02
CA THR A 230 18.71 -4.73 -28.17
C THR A 230 18.03 -3.38 -27.90
N LYS A 231 18.51 -2.32 -28.57
CA LYS A 231 17.89 -0.99 -28.48
C LYS A 231 16.38 -1.03 -28.76
N GLN A 232 15.97 -1.80 -29.77
CA GLN A 232 14.55 -1.96 -30.11
C GLN A 232 13.71 -2.55 -28.95
N GLU A 233 14.21 -3.56 -28.25
CA GLU A 233 13.50 -4.15 -27.10
C GLU A 233 13.43 -3.17 -25.91
N ILE A 234 14.44 -2.32 -25.75
CA ILE A 234 14.43 -1.24 -24.74
C ILE A 234 13.42 -0.16 -25.10
N ASP A 235 13.39 0.28 -26.36
CA ASP A 235 12.41 1.26 -26.84
C ASP A 235 10.97 0.77 -26.62
N LEU A 236 10.71 -0.53 -26.83
CA LEU A 236 9.41 -1.15 -26.55
C LEU A 236 9.10 -1.21 -25.05
N LEU A 237 10.06 -1.59 -24.21
CA LEU A 237 9.90 -1.56 -22.76
C LEU A 237 9.59 -0.14 -22.25
N ILE A 238 10.22 0.88 -22.83
CA ILE A 238 9.97 2.29 -22.50
C ILE A 238 8.53 2.64 -22.86
N GLN A 239 8.06 2.31 -24.07
CA GLN A 239 6.69 2.59 -24.48
C GLN A 239 5.65 1.87 -23.61
N GLU A 240 5.88 0.59 -23.27
CA GLU A 240 5.06 -0.15 -22.31
C GLU A 240 5.01 0.52 -20.94
N THR A 241 6.16 1.04 -20.47
CA THR A 241 6.26 1.74 -19.20
C THR A 241 5.49 3.06 -19.21
N LEU A 242 5.63 3.85 -20.28
CA LEU A 242 4.94 5.13 -20.43
C LEU A 242 3.41 4.99 -20.47
N ALA A 243 2.89 3.82 -20.84
CA ALA A 243 1.46 3.56 -20.85
C ALA A 243 0.83 3.29 -19.47
N LEU A 244 1.65 3.13 -18.44
CA LEU A 244 1.19 2.93 -17.06
C LEU A 244 0.66 4.22 -16.44
N ASP A 245 -0.35 4.13 -15.56
CA ASP A 245 -0.89 5.28 -14.83
C ASP A 245 0.20 6.03 -14.03
N TYR A 246 0.11 7.35 -13.93
CA TYR A 246 1.05 8.16 -13.14
C TYR A 246 0.95 7.93 -11.62
N SER A 247 0.06 7.01 -11.18
CA SER A 247 -0.14 6.63 -9.78
C SER A 247 -0.49 7.80 -8.86
N ILE A 248 -1.21 8.79 -9.39
CA ILE A 248 -2.03 9.68 -8.58
C ILE A 248 -3.23 8.84 -8.10
N LEU A 249 -3.34 8.64 -6.79
CA LEU A 249 -4.25 7.65 -6.21
C LEU A 249 -5.59 8.26 -5.77
N GLU A 250 -5.61 9.57 -5.65
CA GLU A 250 -6.73 10.38 -5.26
C GLU A 250 -7.73 10.47 -6.41
N THR A 251 -9.01 10.32 -6.09
CA THR A 251 -10.11 10.63 -6.98
C THR A 251 -10.56 12.06 -6.68
N PRO A 252 -10.69 12.95 -7.67
CA PRO A 252 -11.32 14.23 -7.45
C PRO A 252 -12.82 14.04 -7.21
N PHE A 253 -13.37 14.75 -6.23
CA PHE A 253 -14.79 14.77 -5.91
C PHE A 253 -15.40 16.15 -6.16
N GLU A 254 -16.71 16.19 -6.34
CA GLU A 254 -17.47 17.45 -6.42
C GLU A 254 -17.33 18.28 -5.14
N GLU A 255 -17.13 17.63 -3.99
CA GLU A 255 -16.72 18.27 -2.74
C GLU A 255 -15.20 18.11 -2.56
N PRO A 256 -14.38 19.16 -2.72
CA PRO A 256 -12.92 19.06 -2.67
C PRO A 256 -12.39 18.45 -1.37
N MET A 257 -13.04 18.72 -0.23
CA MET A 257 -12.64 18.16 1.07
C MET A 257 -12.69 16.62 1.09
N ALA A 258 -13.58 16.02 0.31
CA ALA A 258 -13.70 14.57 0.21
C ALA A 258 -12.48 13.92 -0.46
N SER A 259 -11.82 14.64 -1.39
CA SER A 259 -10.57 14.19 -2.02
C SER A 259 -9.45 14.06 -0.97
N LEU A 260 -9.35 15.03 -0.05
CA LEU A 260 -8.38 15.02 1.04
C LEU A 260 -8.66 13.91 2.07
N GLU A 261 -9.94 13.67 2.37
CA GLU A 261 -10.32 12.54 3.23
C GLU A 261 -10.02 11.19 2.57
N GLN A 262 -10.22 11.08 1.25
CA GLN A 262 -9.84 9.89 0.50
C GLN A 262 -8.32 9.70 0.55
N PHE A 263 -7.53 10.73 0.26
CA PHE A 263 -6.06 10.73 0.36
C PHE A 263 -5.60 10.20 1.73
N MET A 264 -6.20 10.69 2.81
CA MET A 264 -5.89 10.21 4.16
C MET A 264 -6.30 8.76 4.41
N GLY A 265 -7.30 8.25 3.69
CA GLY A 265 -7.69 6.84 3.67
C GLY A 265 -6.88 5.97 2.70
N MET A 266 -6.11 6.55 1.77
CA MET A 266 -5.32 5.80 0.79
C MET A 266 -4.13 5.13 1.46
N ARG A 267 -3.84 3.92 0.98
CA ARG A 267 -2.77 3.09 1.52
C ARG A 267 -1.65 3.02 0.52
N PHE A 268 -0.54 3.64 0.83
CA PHE A 268 0.65 3.66 -0.03
C PHE A 268 1.48 2.40 0.27
N PHE A 269 0.97 1.26 -0.18
CA PHE A 269 1.61 -0.04 0.01
C PHE A 269 2.82 -0.23 -0.92
N PHE A 270 3.74 -1.09 -0.48
CA PHE A 270 4.88 -1.53 -1.26
C PHE A 270 4.55 -2.30 -2.55
N PRO A 271 5.22 -2.00 -3.66
CA PRO A 271 5.86 -0.72 -3.95
C PRO A 271 4.79 0.28 -4.36
N VAL A 272 5.09 1.54 -4.10
CA VAL A 272 4.23 2.72 -4.17
C VAL A 272 3.71 2.97 -5.61
N GLY A 273 2.75 2.15 -6.03
CA GLY A 273 2.19 2.14 -7.38
C GLY A 273 3.25 1.98 -8.48
N ASN A 274 3.03 2.69 -9.58
CA ASN A 274 3.92 2.74 -10.74
C ASN A 274 5.12 3.67 -10.52
N TRP A 275 5.21 4.45 -9.44
CA TRP A 275 6.38 5.30 -9.21
C TRP A 275 7.67 4.48 -9.11
N LEU A 276 7.63 3.33 -8.42
CA LEU A 276 8.79 2.45 -8.39
C LEU A 276 9.11 1.91 -9.79
N THR A 277 8.08 1.58 -10.57
CA THR A 277 8.24 1.07 -11.93
C THR A 277 8.91 2.10 -12.83
N PHE A 278 8.42 3.34 -12.84
CA PHE A 278 9.05 4.43 -13.57
C PHE A 278 10.47 4.72 -13.07
N TYR A 279 10.68 4.72 -11.75
CA TYR A 279 12.02 4.90 -11.17
C TYR A 279 13.01 3.84 -11.66
N GLN A 280 12.63 2.57 -11.59
CA GLN A 280 13.47 1.47 -12.02
C GLN A 280 13.70 1.46 -13.52
N ALA A 281 12.67 1.80 -14.31
CA ALA A 281 12.80 1.93 -15.74
C ALA A 281 13.74 3.08 -16.11
N TYR A 282 13.64 4.23 -15.46
CA TYR A 282 14.58 5.34 -15.67
C TYR A 282 16.01 4.93 -15.31
N ARG A 283 16.24 4.35 -14.12
CA ARG A 283 17.57 3.84 -13.74
C ARG A 283 18.10 2.80 -14.74
N ALA A 284 17.22 2.02 -15.35
CA ALA A 284 17.57 0.98 -16.30
C ALA A 284 17.79 1.47 -17.74
N THR A 285 17.27 2.65 -18.13
CA THR A 285 17.29 3.11 -19.53
C THR A 285 17.83 4.52 -19.74
N GLY A 286 17.70 5.42 -18.75
CA GLY A 286 18.02 6.84 -18.88
C GLY A 286 16.99 7.66 -19.68
N ASP A 287 15.84 7.08 -20.04
CA ASP A 287 14.87 7.77 -20.90
C ASP A 287 14.17 8.94 -20.19
N GLN A 288 14.33 10.14 -20.73
CA GLN A 288 13.82 11.38 -20.12
C GLN A 288 12.29 11.46 -20.07
N ARG A 289 11.56 10.76 -20.95
CA ARG A 289 10.09 10.71 -20.91
C ARG A 289 9.59 9.96 -19.68
N ILE A 290 10.36 8.95 -19.24
CA ILE A 290 10.08 8.22 -18.00
C ILE A 290 10.32 9.11 -16.78
N LEU A 291 11.40 9.89 -16.78
CA LEU A 291 11.65 10.87 -15.72
C LEU A 291 10.52 11.92 -15.65
N GLU A 292 10.06 12.39 -16.81
CA GLU A 292 8.92 13.32 -16.86
C GLU A 292 7.63 12.68 -16.33
N SER A 293 7.40 11.39 -16.59
CA SER A 293 6.25 10.65 -16.03
C SER A 293 6.28 10.58 -14.50
N LEU A 294 7.47 10.45 -13.89
CA LEU A 294 7.62 10.61 -12.44
C LEU A 294 7.27 12.03 -11.99
N ARG A 295 7.78 13.04 -12.71
CA ARG A 295 7.57 14.46 -12.39
C ARG A 295 6.08 14.83 -12.40
N VAL A 296 5.25 14.27 -13.27
CA VAL A 296 3.79 14.48 -13.25
C VAL A 296 3.20 14.21 -11.86
N SER A 297 3.51 13.04 -11.28
CA SER A 297 3.04 12.70 -9.94
C SER A 297 3.73 13.53 -8.84
N ALA A 298 5.01 13.85 -8.99
CA ALA A 298 5.75 14.69 -8.05
C ALA A 298 5.14 16.10 -7.93
N ARG A 299 4.75 16.71 -9.06
CA ARG A 299 4.08 18.01 -9.10
C ARG A 299 2.75 17.97 -8.35
N HIS A 300 1.93 16.94 -8.62
CA HIS A 300 0.66 16.75 -7.91
C HIS A 300 0.84 16.70 -6.38
N TYR A 301 1.76 15.88 -5.87
CA TYR A 301 1.96 15.76 -4.43
C TYR A 301 2.68 16.96 -3.80
N ARG A 302 3.52 17.68 -4.55
CA ARG A 302 4.07 18.96 -4.11
C ARG A 302 2.95 19.96 -3.89
N ASP A 303 2.06 20.09 -4.87
CA ASP A 303 0.97 21.06 -4.81
C ASP A 303 0.03 20.71 -3.63
N LEU A 304 -0.25 19.43 -3.39
CA LEU A 304 -0.97 18.96 -2.19
C LEU A 304 -0.26 19.37 -0.89
N CYS A 305 1.07 19.20 -0.80
CA CYS A 305 1.84 19.59 0.40
C CYS A 305 1.81 21.10 0.65
N VAL A 306 1.83 21.89 -0.42
CA VAL A 306 1.82 23.36 -0.35
C VAL A 306 0.44 23.88 0.02
N GLU A 307 -0.62 23.34 -0.59
CA GLU A 307 -2.00 23.79 -0.36
C GLU A 307 -2.57 23.28 0.98
N TYR A 308 -2.17 22.09 1.41
CA TYR A 308 -2.72 21.41 2.59
C TYR A 308 -1.61 20.86 3.52
N PRO A 309 -0.76 21.73 4.09
CA PRO A 309 0.40 21.30 4.88
C PRO A 309 0.03 20.44 6.09
N ASP A 310 -1.07 20.73 6.78
CA ASP A 310 -1.54 19.94 7.94
C ASP A 310 -2.00 18.53 7.53
N VAL A 311 -2.62 18.40 6.36
CA VAL A 311 -3.07 17.10 5.82
C VAL A 311 -1.84 16.27 5.42
N ALA A 312 -0.88 16.90 4.74
CA ALA A 312 0.38 16.26 4.35
C ALA A 312 1.18 15.80 5.59
N ALA A 313 1.30 16.65 6.61
CA ALA A 313 1.99 16.32 7.86
C ALA A 313 1.29 15.18 8.61
N LEU A 314 -0.05 15.22 8.74
CA LEU A 314 -0.79 14.13 9.37
C LEU A 314 -0.63 12.82 8.58
N LYS A 315 -0.60 12.88 7.23
CA LYS A 315 -0.33 11.71 6.40
C LYS A 315 1.05 11.13 6.67
N ALA A 316 2.06 11.99 6.72
CA ALA A 316 3.44 11.60 6.95
C ALA A 316 3.69 11.11 8.39
N SER A 317 2.79 11.37 9.35
CA SER A 317 2.92 10.88 10.73
C SER A 317 2.81 9.35 10.89
N ASP A 318 2.37 8.64 9.85
CA ASP A 318 2.44 7.18 9.76
C ASP A 318 3.56 6.76 8.77
N PRO A 319 4.44 5.80 9.12
CA PRO A 319 5.50 5.32 8.23
C PRO A 319 5.03 4.85 6.84
N GLU A 320 3.83 4.28 6.74
CA GLU A 320 3.24 3.89 5.45
C GLU A 320 2.81 5.13 4.66
N GLY A 321 2.31 6.15 5.36
CA GLY A 321 1.81 7.37 4.77
C GLY A 321 2.90 8.22 4.12
N MET A 322 4.11 8.29 4.71
CA MET A 322 5.26 9.04 4.15
C MET A 322 5.58 8.73 2.68
N ALA A 323 5.22 7.52 2.21
CA ALA A 323 5.56 7.06 0.87
C ALA A 323 4.97 7.93 -0.24
N PHE A 324 3.89 8.70 0.00
CA PHE A 324 3.29 9.57 -1.03
C PHE A 324 4.30 10.61 -1.56
N MET A 325 5.30 10.97 -0.75
CA MET A 325 6.38 11.89 -1.12
C MET A 325 7.49 11.24 -1.95
N TYR A 326 7.41 9.93 -2.21
CA TYR A 326 8.49 9.19 -2.86
C TYR A 326 8.76 9.68 -4.30
N SER A 327 7.71 9.96 -5.09
CA SER A 327 7.88 10.49 -6.45
C SER A 327 8.62 11.82 -6.46
N MET A 328 8.29 12.73 -5.53
CA MET A 328 9.02 13.99 -5.32
C MET A 328 10.50 13.73 -5.00
N ALA A 329 10.80 12.82 -4.06
CA ALA A 329 12.16 12.52 -3.65
C ALA A 329 13.02 11.94 -4.79
N VAL A 330 12.49 10.95 -5.54
CA VAL A 330 13.23 10.36 -6.66
C VAL A 330 13.41 11.33 -7.83
N SER A 331 12.36 12.09 -8.19
CA SER A 331 12.45 13.06 -9.27
C SER A 331 13.48 14.15 -8.96
N ALA A 332 13.51 14.62 -7.71
CA ALA A 332 14.51 15.57 -7.26
C ALA A 332 15.92 14.96 -7.33
N ARG A 333 16.14 13.80 -6.70
CA ARG A 333 17.47 13.17 -6.68
C ARG A 333 18.02 12.91 -8.07
N LEU A 334 17.23 12.29 -8.96
CA LEU A 334 17.68 12.00 -10.32
C LEU A 334 18.08 13.27 -11.08
N THR A 335 17.28 14.34 -10.96
CA THR A 335 17.57 15.64 -11.57
C THR A 335 18.85 16.26 -11.01
N LEU A 336 19.06 16.18 -9.69
CA LEU A 336 20.25 16.73 -9.03
C LEU A 336 21.51 15.91 -9.33
N GLN A 337 21.42 14.58 -9.37
CA GLN A 337 22.52 13.71 -9.79
C GLN A 337 22.95 14.01 -11.23
N LEU A 338 21.98 14.17 -12.15
CA LEU A 338 22.25 14.61 -13.51
C LEU A 338 22.91 15.98 -13.54
N ALA A 339 22.43 16.95 -12.76
CA ALA A 339 23.04 18.28 -12.73
C ALA A 339 24.47 18.28 -12.18
N ARG A 340 24.78 17.40 -11.22
CA ARG A 340 26.14 17.22 -10.70
C ARG A 340 27.07 16.61 -11.75
N LYS A 341 26.60 15.62 -12.50
CA LYS A 341 27.41 14.86 -13.46
C LYS A 341 27.50 15.54 -14.84
N HIS A 342 26.41 16.16 -15.26
CA HIS A 342 26.18 16.76 -16.57
C HIS A 342 25.45 18.10 -16.43
N PRO A 343 26.11 19.14 -15.87
CA PRO A 343 25.45 20.42 -15.56
C PRO A 343 24.81 21.10 -16.77
N ASP A 344 25.37 20.90 -17.97
CA ASP A 344 24.86 21.49 -19.21
C ASP A 344 23.58 20.81 -19.73
N GLN A 345 23.21 19.65 -19.18
CA GLN A 345 22.02 18.89 -19.58
C GLN A 345 20.80 19.16 -18.71
N VAL A 346 20.97 19.88 -17.59
CA VAL A 346 19.87 20.19 -16.67
C VAL A 346 19.64 21.69 -16.63
N SER A 347 18.44 22.10 -17.02
CA SER A 347 18.07 23.52 -17.02
C SER A 347 17.94 24.08 -15.59
N GLN A 348 18.08 25.40 -15.45
CA GLN A 348 17.83 26.08 -14.17
C GLN A 348 16.37 25.90 -13.70
N GLN A 349 15.43 25.75 -14.62
CA GLN A 349 14.03 25.47 -14.29
C GLN A 349 13.87 24.08 -13.68
N GLU A 350 14.51 23.06 -14.23
CA GLU A 350 14.49 21.71 -13.67
C GLU A 350 15.16 21.64 -12.30
N LEU A 351 16.29 22.35 -12.13
CA LEU A 351 16.93 22.50 -10.82
C LEU A 351 16.01 23.17 -9.79
N ALA A 352 15.34 24.27 -10.18
CA ALA A 352 14.40 24.97 -9.31
C ALA A 352 13.19 24.09 -8.96
N GLU A 353 12.69 23.30 -9.92
CA GLU A 353 11.62 22.34 -9.68
C GLU A 353 12.05 21.23 -8.70
N ALA A 354 13.23 20.63 -8.89
CA ALA A 354 13.79 19.64 -7.97
C ALA A 354 13.94 20.20 -6.54
N GLU A 355 14.43 21.44 -6.42
CA GLU A 355 14.52 22.13 -5.14
C GLU A 355 13.12 22.38 -4.52
N SER A 356 12.11 22.71 -5.34
CA SER A 356 10.73 22.90 -4.88
C SER A 356 10.14 21.61 -4.27
N PHE A 357 10.44 20.45 -4.85
CA PHE A 357 10.05 19.15 -4.31
C PHE A 357 10.68 18.91 -2.95
N LEU A 358 11.98 19.14 -2.81
CA LEU A 358 12.68 18.97 -1.52
C LEU A 358 12.18 19.94 -0.46
N LYS A 359 11.89 21.19 -0.81
CA LYS A 359 11.28 22.17 0.11
C LYS A 359 9.92 21.69 0.61
N ALA A 360 9.07 21.17 -0.26
CA ALA A 360 7.75 20.64 0.14
C ALA A 360 7.88 19.42 1.07
N ILE A 361 8.82 18.51 0.77
CA ILE A 361 9.10 17.35 1.62
C ILE A 361 9.58 17.80 3.01
N VAL A 362 10.60 18.67 3.07
CA VAL A 362 11.16 19.16 4.34
C VAL A 362 10.10 19.92 5.15
N ALA A 363 9.29 20.76 4.51
CA ALA A 363 8.19 21.47 5.18
C ALA A 363 7.17 20.50 5.80
N THR A 364 6.87 19.39 5.11
CA THR A 364 5.97 18.33 5.59
C THR A 364 6.59 17.53 6.73
N LEU A 365 7.88 17.18 6.61
CA LEU A 365 8.58 16.34 7.58
C LEU A 365 9.00 17.11 8.84
N LYS A 366 9.19 18.43 8.77
CA LYS A 366 9.61 19.24 9.92
C LYS A 366 8.73 19.04 11.17
N PRO A 367 7.39 19.18 11.11
CA PRO A 367 6.54 18.91 12.28
C PRO A 367 6.46 17.43 12.67
N VAL A 368 6.82 16.51 11.78
CA VAL A 368 6.63 15.06 11.95
C VAL A 368 7.89 14.34 12.47
N CYS A 369 9.03 14.64 11.87
CA CYS A 369 10.33 14.01 12.12
C CYS A 369 11.27 14.92 12.90
N GLU A 370 11.12 16.25 12.80
CA GLU A 370 12.09 17.21 13.36
C GLU A 370 11.62 17.91 14.63
N GLY A 371 10.42 17.63 15.14
CA GLY A 371 9.89 18.25 16.35
C GLY A 371 10.78 18.01 17.57
N ASP A 372 10.96 19.03 18.43
CA ASP A 372 11.93 18.97 19.54
C ASP A 372 11.40 18.36 20.84
N VAL A 373 10.09 18.08 20.91
CA VAL A 373 9.43 17.59 22.12
C VAL A 373 9.29 16.07 22.09
N GLY A 374 9.69 15.40 23.17
CA GLY A 374 9.49 13.96 23.33
C GLY A 374 10.27 13.14 22.28
N LEU A 375 11.48 13.59 21.96
CA LEU A 375 12.37 12.91 21.03
C LEU A 375 12.83 11.56 21.57
N ASP A 376 12.86 10.56 20.70
CA ASP A 376 13.54 9.30 20.95
C ASP A 376 15.06 9.51 20.97
N SER A 377 15.73 9.02 22.01
CA SER A 377 17.17 9.23 22.20
C SER A 377 18.03 8.56 21.13
N GLU A 378 17.58 7.42 20.60
CA GLU A 378 18.30 6.68 19.56
C GLU A 378 18.02 7.25 18.18
N MET A 379 16.75 7.39 17.78
CA MET A 379 16.41 7.81 16.41
C MET A 379 16.43 9.33 16.19
N GLY A 380 16.33 10.15 17.25
CA GLY A 380 16.31 11.61 17.11
C GLY A 380 15.05 12.17 16.45
N ILE A 381 13.96 11.41 16.46
CA ILE A 381 12.63 11.80 15.95
C ILE A 381 11.58 11.66 17.06
N PRO A 382 10.37 12.23 16.94
CA PRO A 382 9.33 12.08 17.95
C PRO A 382 9.06 10.62 18.33
N LYS A 383 9.02 10.34 19.64
CA LYS A 383 9.00 8.99 20.19
C LYS A 383 7.88 8.10 19.65
N ALA A 384 6.68 8.66 19.44
CA ALA A 384 5.56 7.90 18.91
C ALA A 384 5.84 7.32 17.51
N LEU A 385 6.52 8.09 16.65
CA LEU A 385 6.91 7.66 15.32
C LEU A 385 8.06 6.65 15.37
N ALA A 386 9.08 6.89 16.22
CA ALA A 386 10.18 5.95 16.45
C ALA A 386 9.67 4.57 16.94
N ASP A 387 8.75 4.58 17.90
CA ASP A 387 8.13 3.36 18.43
C ASP A 387 7.31 2.65 17.34
N ASP A 388 6.67 3.38 16.42
CA ASP A 388 5.95 2.77 15.31
C ASP A 388 6.87 2.15 14.25
N PHE A 389 7.98 2.81 13.91
CA PHE A 389 9.04 2.25 13.07
C PHE A 389 9.59 0.94 13.66
N ARG A 390 9.89 0.91 14.96
CA ARG A 390 10.36 -0.31 15.64
C ARG A 390 9.29 -1.41 15.65
N ARG A 391 8.05 -1.06 15.99
CA ARG A 391 6.94 -2.03 16.12
C ARG A 391 6.54 -2.65 14.78
N ARG A 392 6.56 -1.88 13.68
CA ARG A 392 6.23 -2.34 12.33
C ARG A 392 7.46 -2.74 11.51
N ALA A 393 8.57 -3.08 12.19
CA ALA A 393 9.75 -3.64 11.53
C ALA A 393 9.38 -4.82 10.63
N PHE A 394 10.04 -4.93 9.47
CA PHE A 394 9.79 -5.95 8.44
C PHE A 394 8.42 -5.87 7.75
N ASN A 395 7.74 -4.73 7.87
CA ASN A 395 6.46 -4.48 7.23
C ASN A 395 6.50 -3.10 6.56
N ARG A 396 5.34 -2.47 6.42
CA ARG A 396 5.10 -1.18 5.75
C ARG A 396 5.96 -0.01 6.23
N ALA A 397 6.63 -0.13 7.37
CA ALA A 397 7.56 0.87 7.89
C ALA A 397 8.70 1.22 6.91
N LEU A 398 9.17 0.26 6.12
CA LEU A 398 10.26 0.51 5.18
C LEU A 398 9.87 1.53 4.07
N ASN A 399 8.58 1.83 3.89
CA ASN A 399 8.11 2.76 2.86
C ASN A 399 8.63 4.15 3.23
N GLY A 400 8.32 4.58 4.45
CA GLY A 400 8.81 5.81 5.03
C GLY A 400 10.33 5.83 5.14
N ILE A 401 10.97 4.73 5.56
CA ILE A 401 12.44 4.68 5.62
C ILE A 401 13.09 4.82 4.23
N GLY A 402 12.54 4.17 3.20
CA GLY A 402 13.00 4.32 1.82
C GLY A 402 12.80 5.73 1.29
N THR A 403 11.66 6.38 1.62
CA THR A 403 11.44 7.79 1.31
C THR A 403 12.45 8.69 2.02
N LEU A 404 12.68 8.50 3.33
CA LEU A 404 13.67 9.27 4.08
C LEU A 404 15.08 9.09 3.52
N ALA A 405 15.47 7.88 3.14
CA ALA A 405 16.77 7.62 2.53
C ALA A 405 16.92 8.35 1.19
N MET A 406 15.92 8.25 0.31
CA MET A 406 15.92 8.94 -0.97
C MET A 406 15.94 10.47 -0.81
N THR A 407 15.15 11.01 0.13
CA THR A 407 15.16 12.45 0.46
C THR A 407 16.50 12.89 1.01
N THR A 408 17.12 12.10 1.90
CA THR A 408 18.43 12.39 2.49
C THR A 408 19.49 12.53 1.39
N ALA A 409 19.58 11.54 0.50
CA ALA A 409 20.53 11.58 -0.60
C ALA A 409 20.26 12.76 -1.56
N ALA A 410 18.99 13.07 -1.84
CA ALA A 410 18.62 14.23 -2.66
C ALA A 410 19.01 15.56 -2.01
N LEU A 411 18.89 15.69 -0.68
CA LEU A 411 19.33 16.87 0.06
C LEU A 411 20.85 17.01 0.04
N GLU A 412 21.59 15.90 0.15
CA GLU A 412 23.05 15.88 -0.01
C GLU A 412 23.48 16.31 -1.42
N ASP A 413 22.79 15.84 -2.47
CA ASP A 413 23.01 16.25 -3.85
C ASP A 413 22.76 17.75 -4.04
N LEU A 414 21.64 18.28 -3.50
CA LEU A 414 21.32 19.70 -3.54
C LEU A 414 22.36 20.52 -2.76
N GLN A 415 22.79 20.04 -1.60
CA GLN A 415 23.80 20.69 -0.77
C GLN A 415 25.12 20.83 -1.53
N ALA A 416 25.54 19.78 -2.25
CA ALA A 416 26.74 19.79 -3.07
C ALA A 416 26.64 20.80 -4.23
N ILE A 417 25.51 20.84 -4.94
CA ILE A 417 25.29 21.80 -6.05
C ILE A 417 25.28 23.25 -5.55
N ARG A 418 24.70 23.48 -4.37
CA ARG A 418 24.59 24.82 -3.78
C ARG A 418 25.81 25.26 -2.97
N GLU A 419 26.81 24.39 -2.83
CA GLU A 419 28.00 24.63 -2.01
C GLU A 419 27.65 25.15 -0.61
N THR A 420 26.65 24.54 0.03
CA THR A 420 26.13 24.96 1.34
C THR A 420 26.33 23.87 2.40
N THR A 421 26.04 24.20 3.65
CA THR A 421 25.94 23.25 4.78
C THR A 421 24.64 23.42 5.57
N THR A 422 23.76 24.32 5.11
CA THR A 422 22.53 24.70 5.83
C THR A 422 21.51 23.56 5.92
N LEU A 423 21.68 22.50 5.13
CA LEU A 423 20.80 21.33 5.10
C LEU A 423 21.28 20.21 6.04
N ASN A 424 22.49 20.32 6.61
CA ASN A 424 23.06 19.31 7.52
C ASN A 424 22.13 18.92 8.68
N PRO A 425 21.44 19.84 9.38
CA PRO A 425 20.56 19.45 10.49
C PRO A 425 19.44 18.47 10.06
N GLN A 426 18.86 18.66 8.88
CA GLN A 426 17.85 17.77 8.32
C GLN A 426 18.47 16.44 7.87
N ILE A 427 19.56 16.52 7.11
CA ILE A 427 20.30 15.35 6.61
C ILE A 427 20.71 14.45 7.78
N ASP A 428 21.38 14.98 8.79
CA ASP A 428 21.86 14.21 9.95
C ASP A 428 20.73 13.53 10.71
N ARG A 429 19.59 14.22 10.86
CA ARG A 429 18.43 13.65 11.55
C ARG A 429 17.82 12.48 10.78
N TYR A 430 17.65 12.62 9.46
CA TYR A 430 17.11 11.54 8.64
C TYR A 430 18.09 10.37 8.57
N ARG A 431 19.40 10.64 8.41
CA ARG A 431 20.47 9.61 8.47
C ARG A 431 20.39 8.81 9.77
N LYS A 432 20.32 9.49 10.91
CA LYS A 432 20.20 8.87 12.24
C LYS A 432 18.97 7.97 12.36
N CYS A 433 17.82 8.42 11.87
CA CYS A 433 16.59 7.61 11.84
C CYS A 433 16.76 6.33 11.01
N ILE A 434 17.35 6.43 9.81
CA ILE A 434 17.56 5.29 8.91
C ILE A 434 18.56 4.29 9.54
N GLN A 435 19.68 4.77 10.06
CA GLN A 435 20.71 3.95 10.70
C GLN A 435 20.14 3.15 11.88
N GLU A 436 19.44 3.81 12.78
CA GLU A 436 18.85 3.15 13.95
C GLU A 436 17.70 2.22 13.57
N TYR A 437 16.96 2.52 12.49
CA TYR A 437 16.00 1.58 11.92
C TYR A 437 16.69 0.29 11.46
N PHE A 438 17.76 0.36 10.66
CA PHE A 438 18.48 -0.83 10.18
C PHE A 438 19.23 -1.58 11.29
N LYS A 439 19.74 -0.88 12.30
CA LYS A 439 20.30 -1.51 13.50
C LYS A 439 19.24 -2.31 14.25
N ASN A 440 18.06 -1.75 14.47
CA ASN A 440 16.92 -2.49 15.02
C ASN A 440 16.53 -3.66 14.09
N TRP A 441 16.49 -3.44 12.78
CA TRP A 441 16.15 -4.46 11.79
C TRP A 441 17.10 -5.66 11.82
N LYS A 442 18.42 -5.41 11.86
CA LYS A 442 19.46 -6.45 11.98
C LYS A 442 19.40 -7.16 13.34
N ARG A 443 19.08 -6.43 14.43
CA ARG A 443 18.91 -6.99 15.79
C ARG A 443 17.69 -7.92 15.90
N GLU A 444 16.55 -7.49 15.38
CA GLU A 444 15.31 -8.27 15.42
C GLU A 444 15.33 -9.43 14.42
N GLY A 445 16.05 -9.27 13.30
CA GLY A 445 16.29 -10.29 12.29
C GLY A 445 17.39 -11.28 12.67
N CYS A 446 17.82 -12.11 11.74
CA CYS A 446 18.83 -13.14 11.95
C CYS A 446 19.85 -13.09 10.83
N LEU A 447 21.04 -12.53 11.14
CA LEU A 447 22.25 -12.72 10.35
C LEU A 447 22.95 -13.97 10.86
N TYR A 448 23.18 -14.93 9.97
CA TYR A 448 23.84 -16.19 10.30
C TYR A 448 24.79 -16.61 9.19
N THR A 449 26.03 -16.92 9.54
CA THR A 449 27.03 -17.44 8.61
C THR A 449 27.07 -18.95 8.70
N GLU A 450 26.83 -19.62 7.58
CA GLU A 450 26.88 -21.08 7.48
C GLU A 450 28.32 -21.60 7.31
N ASP A 451 28.50 -22.91 7.42
CA ASP A 451 29.80 -23.58 7.22
C ASP A 451 30.36 -23.40 5.79
N ASP A 452 29.51 -23.04 4.82
CA ASP A 452 29.92 -22.69 3.46
C ASP A 452 30.54 -21.28 3.35
N GLY A 453 30.69 -20.59 4.48
CA GLY A 453 31.24 -19.25 4.58
C GLY A 453 30.28 -18.12 4.18
N LYS A 454 29.04 -18.43 3.80
CA LYS A 454 28.08 -17.42 3.36
C LYS A 454 27.20 -16.96 4.51
N THR A 455 26.98 -15.66 4.58
CA THR A 455 26.03 -15.06 5.51
C THR A 455 24.63 -15.03 4.90
N TYR A 456 23.63 -15.29 5.73
CA TYR A 456 22.21 -15.34 5.38
C TYR A 456 21.45 -14.37 6.28
N PHE A 457 20.50 -13.62 5.72
CA PHE A 457 19.57 -12.79 6.48
C PHE A 457 18.12 -13.24 6.35
N TYR A 458 17.45 -13.38 7.48
CA TYR A 458 16.01 -13.63 7.53
C TYR A 458 15.36 -13.07 8.79
N TYR A 459 14.04 -12.82 8.76
CA TYR A 459 13.35 -12.07 9.82
C TYR A 459 12.08 -12.74 10.36
N PRO A 460 11.64 -12.41 11.60
CA PRO A 460 10.35 -12.83 12.13
C PRO A 460 9.21 -11.92 11.67
N TYR A 461 8.16 -12.46 11.04
CA TYR A 461 7.01 -11.66 10.54
C TYR A 461 6.33 -10.79 11.61
N ILE A 462 6.48 -11.17 12.88
CA ILE A 462 5.97 -10.43 14.03
C ILE A 462 7.17 -10.02 14.89
N ALA A 463 7.65 -8.79 14.70
CA ALA A 463 8.62 -8.18 15.61
C ALA A 463 8.07 -8.17 17.05
N GLY A 464 8.89 -8.55 18.03
CA GLY A 464 8.47 -8.61 19.45
C GLY A 464 7.69 -9.87 19.86
N GLY A 465 7.59 -10.92 19.02
CA GLY A 465 7.09 -12.22 19.43
C GLY A 465 8.03 -12.96 20.39
N ARG A 466 7.55 -14.02 21.07
CA ARG A 466 8.39 -14.99 21.82
C ARG A 466 9.19 -15.89 20.86
N THR A 467 9.88 -15.31 19.87
CA THR A 467 10.69 -16.06 18.92
C THR A 467 11.96 -16.55 19.62
N LYS A 468 12.05 -17.87 19.82
CA LYS A 468 13.23 -18.49 20.43
C LYS A 468 14.34 -18.57 19.38
N ARG A 469 15.55 -18.16 19.77
CA ARG A 469 16.78 -18.46 19.03
C ARG A 469 17.40 -19.74 19.59
N VAL A 470 17.94 -20.59 18.72
CA VAL A 470 18.70 -21.78 19.10
C VAL A 470 20.03 -21.69 18.37
N ASN A 471 21.14 -21.60 19.11
CA ASN A 471 22.48 -21.40 18.54
C ASN A 471 22.57 -20.21 17.57
N GLY A 472 21.97 -19.07 17.93
CA GLY A 472 21.91 -17.87 17.08
C GLY A 472 20.85 -17.91 15.98
N LEU A 473 20.42 -19.10 15.54
CA LEU A 473 19.39 -19.30 14.52
C LEU A 473 18.02 -18.91 15.06
N LEU A 474 17.29 -18.12 14.29
CA LEU A 474 15.89 -17.84 14.53
C LEU A 474 15.05 -19.04 14.03
N LEU A 475 14.39 -19.75 14.95
CA LEU A 475 13.56 -20.94 14.62
C LEU A 475 12.06 -20.68 14.79
N GLY A 476 11.62 -19.42 14.72
CA GLY A 476 10.22 -19.06 14.87
C GLY A 476 9.75 -18.06 13.82
N GLY A 477 8.46 -18.13 13.46
CA GLY A 477 7.74 -17.08 12.73
C GLY A 477 8.37 -16.59 11.42
N ALA A 478 8.83 -17.48 10.53
CA ALA A 478 9.17 -17.02 9.17
C ALA A 478 7.91 -16.64 8.40
N ASP A 479 7.99 -15.50 7.73
CA ASP A 479 6.92 -14.96 6.91
C ASP A 479 6.64 -15.81 5.67
N ASP A 480 5.48 -15.62 5.06
CA ASP A 480 5.32 -16.03 3.67
C ASP A 480 6.13 -15.11 2.73
N VAL A 481 6.62 -15.71 1.66
CA VAL A 481 7.49 -15.09 0.65
C VAL A 481 6.91 -13.77 0.10
N GLY A 482 5.58 -13.64 0.10
CA GLY A 482 4.89 -12.46 -0.40
C GLY A 482 5.21 -11.21 0.40
N HIS A 483 5.02 -11.25 1.72
CA HIS A 483 5.29 -10.11 2.59
C HIS A 483 6.78 -9.75 2.66
N PHE A 484 7.67 -10.75 2.72
CA PHE A 484 9.12 -10.53 2.62
C PHE A 484 9.50 -9.77 1.34
N SER A 485 8.92 -10.16 0.19
CA SER A 485 9.19 -9.49 -1.08
C SER A 485 8.79 -8.02 -1.11
N HIS A 486 7.79 -7.60 -0.33
CA HIS A 486 7.39 -6.20 -0.21
C HIS A 486 8.44 -5.39 0.56
N SER A 487 8.88 -5.89 1.71
CA SER A 487 9.92 -5.27 2.52
C SER A 487 11.23 -5.12 1.74
N MET A 488 11.61 -6.12 0.96
CA MET A 488 12.84 -6.06 0.16
C MET A 488 12.88 -4.90 -0.82
N GLN A 489 11.74 -4.49 -1.39
CA GLN A 489 11.71 -3.35 -2.28
C GLN A 489 12.15 -2.08 -1.54
N GLY A 490 11.66 -1.85 -0.31
CA GLY A 490 12.11 -0.74 0.51
C GLY A 490 13.60 -0.82 0.88
N VAL A 491 14.13 -2.02 1.16
CA VAL A 491 15.57 -2.18 1.41
C VAL A 491 16.41 -1.79 0.20
N MET A 492 16.00 -2.18 -1.01
CA MET A 492 16.70 -1.79 -2.23
C MET A 492 16.67 -0.27 -2.47
N LEU A 493 15.59 0.42 -2.09
CA LEU A 493 15.55 1.88 -2.14
C LEU A 493 16.59 2.51 -1.23
N VAL A 494 16.80 1.94 -0.04
CA VAL A 494 17.82 2.42 0.90
C VAL A 494 19.22 2.07 0.41
N HIS A 495 19.44 0.88 -0.16
CA HIS A 495 20.73 0.50 -0.76
C HIS A 495 21.12 1.45 -1.90
N ASP A 496 20.21 1.77 -2.81
CA ASP A 496 20.49 2.73 -3.89
C ASP A 496 20.68 4.17 -3.38
N ALA A 497 20.00 4.54 -2.29
CA ALA A 497 20.06 5.90 -1.75
C ALA A 497 21.27 6.16 -0.87
N THR A 498 21.44 5.33 0.15
CA THR A 498 22.33 5.56 1.28
C THR A 498 22.77 4.19 1.82
N PRO A 499 23.51 3.39 1.04
CA PRO A 499 23.86 2.01 1.41
C PRO A 499 24.65 1.96 2.73
N GLU A 500 25.44 2.98 3.01
CA GLU A 500 26.26 3.12 4.22
C GLU A 500 25.43 3.26 5.51
N LEU A 501 24.11 3.50 5.42
CA LEU A 501 23.21 3.59 6.57
C LEU A 501 22.63 2.23 7.01
N GLY A 502 23.14 1.13 6.46
CA GLY A 502 22.88 -0.22 6.95
C GLY A 502 22.21 -1.16 5.96
N ALA A 503 21.86 -0.70 4.77
CA ALA A 503 21.45 -1.53 3.63
C ALA A 503 22.63 -1.77 2.67
N ASP A 504 23.82 -2.00 3.21
CA ASP A 504 25.09 -2.19 2.48
C ASP A 504 25.12 -3.47 1.61
N ASP A 505 26.16 -3.59 0.79
CA ASP A 505 26.36 -4.72 -0.13
C ASP A 505 26.41 -6.08 0.59
N ASP A 506 27.10 -6.17 1.74
CA ASP A 506 27.20 -7.41 2.52
C ASP A 506 25.82 -7.85 3.02
N PHE A 507 25.02 -6.90 3.49
CA PHE A 507 23.67 -7.15 3.96
C PHE A 507 22.73 -7.56 2.81
N MET A 508 22.82 -6.88 1.67
CA MET A 508 22.06 -7.21 0.47
C MET A 508 22.44 -8.59 -0.09
N THR A 509 23.72 -8.95 -0.06
CA THR A 509 24.19 -10.30 -0.39
C THR A 509 23.67 -11.34 0.60
N ALA A 510 23.59 -11.04 1.90
CA ALA A 510 23.01 -11.96 2.88
C ALA A 510 21.52 -12.22 2.65
N ILE A 511 20.77 -11.20 2.24
CA ILE A 511 19.39 -11.34 1.79
C ILE A 511 19.34 -12.20 0.52
N ALA A 512 20.15 -11.90 -0.49
CA ALA A 512 20.18 -12.61 -1.76
C ALA A 512 20.53 -14.11 -1.59
N ASN A 513 21.46 -14.44 -0.70
CA ASN A 513 21.80 -15.81 -0.30
C ASN A 513 20.57 -16.56 0.24
N SER A 514 19.80 -15.90 1.09
CA SER A 514 18.58 -16.46 1.67
C SER A 514 17.52 -16.66 0.60
N VAL A 515 17.23 -15.64 -0.20
CA VAL A 515 16.26 -15.75 -1.31
C VAL A 515 16.63 -16.89 -2.26
N TYR A 516 17.90 -16.98 -2.68
CA TYR A 516 18.39 -18.04 -3.55
C TYR A 516 18.18 -19.41 -2.91
N HIS A 517 18.68 -19.64 -1.68
CA HIS A 517 18.57 -20.93 -1.00
C HIS A 517 17.11 -21.42 -0.98
N ASN A 518 16.20 -20.52 -0.58
CA ASN A 518 14.81 -20.88 -0.38
C ASN A 518 14.04 -21.11 -1.67
N SER A 519 14.55 -20.61 -2.80
CA SER A 519 13.99 -20.86 -4.12
C SER A 519 14.04 -22.35 -4.50
N TYR A 520 15.00 -23.11 -3.97
CA TYR A 520 15.13 -24.54 -4.24
C TYR A 520 14.42 -25.43 -3.22
N THR A 521 14.00 -24.89 -2.07
CA THR A 521 13.31 -25.63 -1.01
C THR A 521 11.87 -26.02 -1.40
N LYS A 522 11.25 -26.90 -0.61
CA LYS A 522 9.83 -27.27 -0.76
C LYS A 522 8.87 -26.15 -0.31
N ASN A 523 9.23 -25.41 0.73
CA ASN A 523 8.32 -24.53 1.47
C ASN A 523 8.58 -23.03 1.25
N GLY A 524 9.67 -22.64 0.56
CA GLY A 524 9.95 -21.27 0.13
C GLY A 524 10.20 -20.24 1.24
N SER A 525 10.13 -20.63 2.52
CA SER A 525 10.37 -19.75 3.67
C SER A 525 11.70 -19.03 3.56
N ILE A 526 11.78 -17.73 3.79
CA ILE A 526 13.08 -17.05 3.78
C ILE A 526 13.83 -17.36 5.09
N GLN A 527 14.84 -18.25 5.02
CA GLN A 527 15.72 -18.66 6.11
C GLN A 527 17.08 -19.20 5.59
N CYS A 528 18.01 -19.49 6.50
CA CYS A 528 19.28 -20.13 6.16
C CYS A 528 19.16 -21.68 6.13
N PRO A 529 20.10 -22.39 5.47
CA PRO A 529 20.11 -23.86 5.40
C PRO A 529 20.02 -24.57 6.75
N SER A 530 20.75 -24.11 7.77
CA SER A 530 20.75 -24.75 9.08
C SER A 530 19.40 -24.60 9.79
N ALA A 531 18.77 -23.43 9.69
CA ALA A 531 17.42 -23.22 10.21
C ALA A 531 16.39 -24.10 9.48
N ASP A 532 16.48 -24.19 8.15
CA ASP A 532 15.58 -25.04 7.34
C ASP A 532 15.66 -26.53 7.71
N LYS A 533 16.89 -27.04 7.93
CA LYS A 533 17.13 -28.43 8.35
C LYS A 533 16.52 -28.75 9.72
N ILE A 534 16.60 -27.83 10.68
CA ILE A 534 16.07 -28.05 12.03
C ILE A 534 14.54 -27.97 12.02
N GLN A 535 14.00 -26.89 11.44
CA GLN A 535 12.57 -26.67 11.41
C GLN A 535 12.20 -25.78 10.21
N PRO A 536 11.63 -26.32 9.13
CA PRO A 536 11.12 -25.50 8.05
C PRO A 536 9.95 -24.66 8.57
N LEU A 537 10.10 -23.34 8.58
CA LEU A 537 9.14 -22.44 9.25
C LEU A 537 7.89 -22.13 8.41
N SER A 538 7.91 -22.37 7.10
CA SER A 538 6.74 -22.21 6.23
C SER A 538 5.88 -23.46 6.21
N ARG A 539 4.59 -23.27 6.42
CA ARG A 539 3.54 -24.29 6.26
C ARG A 539 2.94 -24.29 4.85
N LYS A 540 3.43 -23.43 3.94
CA LYS A 540 2.91 -23.26 2.58
C LYS A 540 3.93 -23.79 1.57
N PRO A 541 3.49 -24.54 0.54
CA PRO A 541 4.36 -24.89 -0.58
C PRO A 541 4.94 -23.63 -1.24
N PHE A 542 6.12 -23.78 -1.86
CA PHE A 542 6.68 -22.75 -2.73
C PHE A 542 5.63 -22.27 -3.75
N SER A 543 5.55 -20.95 -3.94
CA SER A 543 4.61 -20.33 -4.87
C SER A 543 4.86 -20.84 -6.28
N LYS A 544 3.83 -21.31 -6.99
CA LYS A 544 3.97 -21.76 -8.39
C LYS A 544 4.56 -20.68 -9.29
N ASN A 545 4.24 -19.42 -9.02
CA ASN A 545 4.76 -18.29 -9.79
C ASN A 545 5.95 -17.64 -9.06
N PRO A 546 7.03 -17.31 -9.78
CA PRO A 546 8.20 -16.60 -9.25
C PRO A 546 7.79 -15.25 -8.66
N LYS A 547 8.63 -14.70 -7.77
CA LYS A 547 8.46 -13.35 -7.24
C LYS A 547 9.41 -12.41 -7.96
N ASN A 548 8.93 -11.72 -9.00
CA ASN A 548 9.72 -10.74 -9.76
C ASN A 548 10.41 -9.67 -8.88
N ARG A 549 9.86 -9.33 -7.71
CA ARG A 549 10.46 -8.40 -6.75
C ARG A 549 11.83 -8.87 -6.24
N PHE A 550 12.13 -10.16 -6.33
CA PHE A 550 13.44 -10.70 -5.96
C PHE A 550 14.46 -10.69 -7.09
N TYR A 551 14.05 -10.44 -8.33
CA TYR A 551 14.97 -10.47 -9.48
C TYR A 551 16.10 -9.44 -9.33
N MET A 552 15.84 -8.33 -8.65
CA MET A 552 16.88 -7.33 -8.34
C MET A 552 18.03 -7.90 -7.49
N PHE A 553 17.82 -8.98 -6.73
CA PHE A 553 18.88 -9.63 -5.96
C PHE A 553 19.83 -10.47 -6.80
N GLU A 554 19.51 -10.70 -8.08
CA GLU A 554 20.47 -11.18 -9.07
C GLU A 554 21.73 -10.31 -9.09
N ALA A 555 21.59 -9.02 -8.77
CA ALA A 555 22.71 -8.11 -8.72
C ALA A 555 23.73 -8.42 -7.61
N PHE A 556 23.34 -9.14 -6.56
CA PHE A 556 24.17 -9.43 -5.38
C PHE A 556 24.56 -10.90 -5.29
N ARG A 557 23.80 -11.77 -5.96
CA ARG A 557 24.07 -13.19 -6.09
C ARG A 557 23.52 -13.70 -7.42
N ASP A 558 24.41 -14.22 -8.26
CA ASP A 558 24.00 -14.83 -9.53
C ASP A 558 23.13 -16.06 -9.31
N GLY A 559 22.18 -16.28 -10.23
CA GLY A 559 21.26 -17.41 -10.23
C GLY A 559 20.02 -17.24 -9.34
N VAL A 560 19.78 -16.07 -8.77
CA VAL A 560 18.54 -15.78 -8.02
C VAL A 560 17.32 -15.86 -8.94
N ILE A 561 17.40 -15.31 -10.15
CA ILE A 561 16.34 -15.37 -11.16
C ILE A 561 16.10 -16.82 -11.57
N GLU A 562 17.16 -17.57 -11.87
CA GLU A 562 17.04 -19.00 -12.18
C GLU A 562 16.37 -19.76 -11.04
N GLY A 563 16.83 -19.54 -9.80
CA GLY A 563 16.25 -20.15 -8.60
C GLY A 563 14.76 -19.88 -8.47
N GLN A 564 14.32 -18.63 -8.64
CA GLN A 564 12.90 -18.27 -8.58
C GLN A 564 12.05 -19.02 -9.63
N ASN A 565 12.64 -19.39 -10.75
CA ASN A 565 11.99 -20.17 -11.82
C ASN A 565 12.18 -21.69 -11.67
N SER A 566 12.89 -22.17 -10.65
CA SER A 566 13.28 -23.59 -10.52
C SER A 566 12.12 -24.59 -10.46
N LYS A 567 10.89 -24.14 -10.23
CA LYS A 567 9.67 -24.98 -10.20
C LYS A 567 8.86 -24.93 -11.50
N LEU A 568 9.34 -24.21 -12.50
CA LEU A 568 8.73 -24.09 -13.82
C LEU A 568 9.49 -24.93 -14.84
N ASN A 569 8.80 -25.31 -15.92
CA ASN A 569 9.45 -25.88 -17.10
C ASN A 569 9.99 -24.76 -18.01
N GLY A 570 10.83 -25.11 -19.00
CA GLY A 570 11.48 -24.13 -19.88
C GLY A 570 10.50 -23.20 -20.62
N ASN A 571 9.39 -23.72 -21.12
CA ASN A 571 8.39 -22.92 -21.83
C ASN A 571 7.71 -21.90 -20.90
N ASN A 572 7.30 -22.33 -19.70
CA ASN A 572 6.67 -21.46 -18.71
C ASN A 572 7.65 -20.42 -18.17
N THR A 573 8.93 -20.78 -18.00
CA THR A 573 10.00 -19.85 -17.61
C THR A 573 10.19 -18.77 -18.66
N ALA A 574 10.23 -19.14 -19.94
CA ALA A 574 10.35 -18.19 -21.03
C ALA A 574 9.11 -17.27 -21.10
N GLU A 575 7.91 -17.83 -21.04
CA GLU A 575 6.65 -17.06 -21.05
C GLU A 575 6.60 -16.02 -19.92
N ILE A 576 6.86 -16.44 -18.68
CA ILE A 576 6.81 -15.53 -17.52
C ILE A 576 7.92 -14.47 -17.61
N ASN A 577 9.14 -14.85 -17.99
CA ASN A 577 10.23 -13.88 -18.10
C ASN A 577 10.10 -12.93 -19.30
N SER A 578 9.24 -13.25 -20.28
CA SER A 578 8.83 -12.33 -21.34
C SER A 578 7.82 -11.27 -20.88
N GLU A 579 7.12 -11.47 -19.77
CA GLU A 579 6.18 -10.47 -19.26
C GLU A 579 6.91 -9.17 -18.89
N TYR A 580 6.24 -8.03 -19.14
CA TYR A 580 6.73 -6.68 -18.85
C TYR A 580 7.42 -6.56 -17.47
N SER A 581 6.72 -7.02 -16.42
CA SER A 581 7.17 -6.84 -15.05
C SER A 581 8.42 -7.65 -14.69
N TYR A 582 8.75 -8.70 -15.45
CA TYR A 582 9.94 -9.51 -15.25
C TYR A 582 11.10 -8.97 -16.09
N ARG A 583 10.86 -8.63 -17.37
CA ARG A 583 11.84 -7.94 -18.23
C ARG A 583 12.42 -6.70 -17.57
N LEU A 584 11.56 -5.82 -17.05
CA LEU A 584 12.00 -4.61 -16.34
C LEU A 584 12.87 -4.94 -15.11
N LYS A 585 12.50 -5.94 -14.32
CA LYS A 585 13.25 -6.30 -13.10
C LYS A 585 14.60 -6.91 -13.42
N THR A 586 14.70 -7.71 -14.49
CA THR A 586 15.98 -8.23 -14.99
C THR A 586 16.87 -7.08 -15.44
N LEU A 587 16.35 -6.13 -16.23
CA LEU A 587 17.13 -4.97 -16.68
C LEU A 587 17.57 -4.09 -15.49
N HIS A 588 16.70 -3.88 -14.52
CA HIS A 588 17.05 -3.14 -13.31
C HIS A 588 18.09 -3.89 -12.45
N ALA A 589 18.10 -5.23 -12.44
CA ALA A 589 19.17 -5.99 -11.80
C ALA A 589 20.52 -5.77 -12.49
N GLN A 590 20.54 -5.66 -13.84
CA GLN A 590 21.76 -5.29 -14.56
C GLN A 590 22.23 -3.87 -14.19
N PHE A 591 21.31 -2.91 -14.05
CA PHE A 591 21.63 -1.58 -13.53
C PHE A 591 22.30 -1.68 -12.16
N LEU A 592 21.72 -2.42 -11.20
CA LEU A 592 22.32 -2.58 -9.88
C LEU A 592 23.69 -3.26 -9.94
N LYS A 593 23.91 -4.25 -10.82
CA LYS A 593 25.25 -4.84 -11.05
C LYS A 593 26.26 -3.79 -11.51
N ALA A 594 25.85 -2.86 -12.39
CA ALA A 594 26.69 -1.77 -12.87
C ALA A 594 26.95 -0.72 -11.78
N LEU A 595 25.90 -0.28 -11.07
CA LEU A 595 25.99 0.68 -9.96
C LEU A 595 26.95 0.19 -8.86
N ARG A 596 26.93 -1.10 -8.54
CA ARG A 596 27.86 -1.69 -7.56
C ARG A 596 29.33 -1.58 -7.97
N LYS A 597 29.62 -1.53 -9.27
CA LYS A 597 30.97 -1.34 -9.81
C LYS A 597 31.34 0.14 -9.92
N ASP A 598 30.36 1.00 -10.20
CA ASP A 598 30.51 2.45 -10.29
C ASP A 598 29.33 3.17 -9.60
N GLN A 599 29.57 3.63 -8.38
CA GLN A 599 28.56 4.32 -7.57
C GLN A 599 28.22 5.73 -8.09
N SER A 600 28.96 6.24 -9.10
CA SER A 600 28.64 7.51 -9.77
C SER A 600 27.62 7.35 -10.91
N LEU A 601 27.22 6.11 -11.23
CA LEU A 601 26.26 5.81 -12.28
C LEU A 601 24.87 6.34 -11.90
N VAL A 602 24.28 7.17 -12.77
CA VAL A 602 22.91 7.65 -12.60
C VAL A 602 21.93 6.68 -13.24
N HIS A 603 22.23 6.16 -14.42
CA HIS A 603 21.42 5.14 -15.08
C HIS A 603 22.26 4.23 -15.98
N LEU A 604 21.78 3.01 -16.21
CA LEU A 604 22.43 2.01 -17.04
C LEU A 604 22.62 2.48 -18.49
N GLY A 605 21.72 3.34 -18.99
CA GLY A 605 21.84 3.96 -20.32
C GLY A 605 23.12 4.76 -20.56
N GLU A 606 23.93 5.06 -19.54
CA GLU A 606 25.26 5.68 -19.71
C GLU A 606 26.34 4.67 -20.15
N VAL A 607 26.09 3.38 -19.91
CA VAL A 607 26.99 2.25 -20.23
C VAL A 607 26.55 1.55 -21.52
N MET A 608 25.29 1.74 -21.92
CA MET A 608 24.66 1.19 -23.13
C MET A 608 25.01 2.01 -24.38
#